data_AF-A0A5C6AAM3-F1
#
_entry.id   AF-A0A5C6AAM3-F1
#
_cell.length_a   1.000
_cell.length_b   1.000
_cell.length_c   1.000
_cell.angle_alpha   90.00
_cell.angle_beta   90.00
_cell.angle_gamma   90.00
#
_symmetry.space_group_name_H-M   'P 1'
#
loop_
_entity.id
_entity.type
_entity.pdbx_description
1 polymer ?
#
loop_
_entity_poly.entity_id
_entity_poly.type
_entity_poly.pdbx_seq_one_letter_code
_entity_poly.pdbx_strand_id
1 'polypeptide(L)' 'MNKVVWGLVLLLIVLHQDVWFWTDERLVFGFLPIGLAWHMGISIGASITWFLATKYCWPADDDTQATAGGAA' A
#
# COMPACT_ATOMS: atom_id res chain seq x y z
N MET A 1 -10.60 -10.09 6.50
CA MET A 1 -9.88 -9.36 5.43
C MET A 1 -8.55 -8.79 5.92
N ASN A 2 -8.39 -8.63 7.22
CA ASN A 2 -7.22 -8.10 7.93
C ASN A 2 -5.94 -8.91 7.64
N LYS A 3 -6.06 -10.25 7.51
CA LYS A 3 -4.96 -11.14 7.13
C LYS A 3 -4.42 -10.87 5.71
N VAL A 4 -5.27 -10.40 4.80
CA VAL A 4 -4.87 -10.06 3.43
C VAL A 4 -4.06 -8.77 3.42
N VAL A 5 -4.48 -7.76 4.19
CA VAL A 5 -3.73 -6.51 4.37
C VAL A 5 -2.36 -6.80 5.00
N TRP A 6 -2.32 -7.61 6.06
CA TRP A 6 -1.06 -8.02 6.68
C TRP A 6 -0.16 -8.81 5.74
N GLY A 7 -0.72 -9.71 4.92
CA GLY A 7 0.03 -10.42 3.88
C GLY A 7 0.61 -9.49 2.81
N LEU A 8 -0.15 -8.49 2.37
CA LEU A 8 0.31 -7.46 1.44
C LEU A 8 1.44 -6.61 2.03
N VAL A 9 1.32 -6.21 3.30
CA VAL A 9 2.37 -5.45 4.00
C VAL A 9 3.66 -6.27 4.11
N LEU A 10 3.56 -7.54 4.52
CA LEU A 10 4.71 -8.44 4.59
C LEU A 10 5.36 -8.64 3.21
N LEU A 11 4.54 -8.82 2.18
CA LEU A 11 5.01 -8.96 0.81
C LEU A 11 5.74 -7.70 0.34
N LEU A 12 5.19 -6.52 0.58
CA LEU A 12 5.85 -5.24 0.28
C LEU A 12 7.19 -5.10 1.00
N ILE A 13 7.29 -5.47 2.27
CA ILE A 13 8.56 -5.42 3.04
C ILE A 13 9.63 -6.30 2.39
N VAL A 14 9.28 -7.51 1.96
CA VAL A 14 10.22 -8.42 1.28
C VAL A 14 10.61 -7.87 -0.09
N LEU A 15 9.65 -7.40 -0.88
CA LEU A 15 9.92 -6.81 -2.19
C LEU A 15 10.78 -5.55 -2.09
N HIS A 16 10.65 -4.78 -1.01
CA HIS A 16 11.39 -3.55 -0.77
C HIS A 16 12.87 -3.77 -0.41
N GLN A 17 13.28 -4.99 -0.04
CA GLN A 17 14.69 -5.29 0.18
C GLN A 17 15.55 -5.18 -1.10
N ASP A 18 14.91 -5.22 -2.28
CA ASP A 18 15.53 -5.03 -3.60
C ASP A 18 16.89 -5.73 -3.81
N VAL A 19 17.03 -6.97 -3.31
CA VAL A 19 18.26 -7.76 -3.48
C VAL A 19 18.38 -8.40 -4.88
N TRP A 20 17.34 -8.35 -5.69
CA TRP A 20 17.28 -9.02 -6.99
C TRP A 20 17.70 -8.12 -8.15
N PHE A 21 17.26 -6.85 -8.16
CA PHE A 21 17.54 -5.92 -9.26
C PHE A 21 18.73 -5.00 -8.97
N TRP A 22 19.44 -5.20 -7.85
CA TRP A 22 20.57 -4.37 -7.43
C TRP A 22 21.69 -4.27 -8.47
N THR A 23 21.98 -5.37 -9.18
CA THR A 23 23.05 -5.41 -10.21
C THR A 23 22.51 -5.28 -11.63
N ASP A 24 21.23 -4.99 -11.79
CA ASP A 24 20.58 -4.99 -13.10
C ASP A 24 20.43 -3.56 -13.65
N GLU A 25 21.30 -3.21 -14.60
CA GLU A 25 21.32 -1.90 -15.25
C GLU A 25 20.36 -1.80 -16.44
N ARG A 26 19.46 -2.78 -16.63
CA ARG A 26 18.50 -2.75 -17.74
C ARG A 26 17.66 -1.47 -17.68
N LEU A 27 17.66 -0.74 -18.79
CA LEU A 27 16.89 0.48 -18.96
C LEU A 27 15.48 0.15 -19.46
N VAL A 28 14.48 0.49 -18.65
CA VAL A 28 13.06 0.48 -19.01
C VAL A 28 12.76 1.81 -19.72
N PHE A 29 12.00 1.76 -20.83
CA PHE A 29 11.69 2.92 -21.69
C PHE A 29 12.92 3.68 -22.24
N GLY A 30 14.12 3.07 -22.18
CA GLY A 30 15.35 3.66 -22.72
C GLY A 30 16.00 4.74 -21.83
N PHE A 31 15.43 5.07 -20.67
CA PHE A 31 16.00 6.09 -19.76
C PHE A 31 15.94 5.73 -18.27
N LEU A 32 15.08 4.79 -17.87
CA LEU A 32 14.80 4.53 -16.46
C LEU A 32 15.42 3.19 -16.03
N PRO A 33 16.34 3.14 -15.07
CA PRO A 33 16.89 1.88 -14.57
C PRO A 33 15.78 0.99 -13.99
N ILE A 34 15.86 -0.32 -14.22
CA ILE A 34 14.81 -1.25 -13.80
C ILE A 34 14.63 -1.30 -12.28
N GLY A 35 15.71 -1.14 -11.51
CA GLY A 35 15.63 -0.99 -10.05
C GLY A 35 14.76 0.21 -9.63
N LEU A 36 14.86 1.36 -10.33
CA LEU A 36 14.01 2.52 -10.08
C LEU A 36 12.54 2.27 -10.48
N ALA A 37 12.32 1.63 -11.63
CA ALA A 37 10.98 1.23 -12.08
C ALA A 37 10.30 0.31 -11.04
N TRP A 38 11.07 -0.61 -10.48
CA TRP A 38 10.64 -1.53 -9.44
C TRP A 38 10.22 -0.79 -8.16
N HIS A 39 11.04 0.15 -7.69
CA HIS A 39 10.71 0.99 -6.53
C HIS A 39 9.45 1.85 -6.73
N MET A 40 9.24 2.37 -7.94
CA MET A 40 7.99 3.08 -8.28
C MET A 40 6.77 2.16 -8.15
N GLY A 41 6.86 0.93 -8.66
CA GLY A 41 5.81 -0.07 -8.53
C GLY A 41 5.50 -0.42 -7.07
N ILE A 42 6.54 -0.59 -6.24
CA ILE A 42 6.38 -0.82 -4.79
C ILE A 42 5.69 0.37 -4.11
N SER A 43 6.03 1.60 -4.49
CA SER A 43 5.40 2.81 -3.92
C SER A 43 3.91 2.89 -4.23
N ILE A 44 3.51 2.53 -5.45
CA ILE A 44 2.10 2.42 -5.85
C ILE A 44 1.41 1.30 -5.06
N GLY A 45 2.05 0.13 -4.96
CA GLY A 45 1.55 -1.01 -4.18
C GLY A 45 1.35 -0.69 -2.70
N ALA A 46 2.27 0.09 -2.10
CA ALA A 46 2.16 0.57 -0.73
C ALA A 46 0.96 1.51 -0.54
N SER A 47 0.74 2.45 -1.46
CA SER A 47 -0.43 3.32 -1.45
C SER A 47 -1.74 2.52 -1.49
N ILE A 48 -1.84 1.54 -2.40
CA ILE A 48 -3.01 0.66 -2.51
C ILE A 48 -3.21 -0.16 -1.24
N THR A 49 -2.13 -0.71 -0.68
CA THR A 49 -2.17 -1.49 0.55
C THR A 49 -2.67 -0.65 1.72
N TRP A 50 -2.23 0.61 1.81
CA TRP A 50 -2.68 1.55 2.83
C TRP A 50 -4.15 1.93 2.64
N PHE A 51 -4.60 2.15 1.39
CA PHE A 51 -6.01 2.39 1.09
C PHE A 51 -6.91 1.19 1.45
N LEU A 52 -6.45 -0.04 1.19
CA LEU A 52 -7.14 -1.24 1.64
C LEU A 52 -7.12 -1.36 3.17
N ALA A 53 -6.00 -0.99 3.81
CA ALA A 53 -5.89 -0.98 5.26
C ALA A 53 -6.87 0.00 5.91
N THR A 54 -7.03 1.21 5.38
CA THR A 54 -8.02 2.17 5.90
C THR A 54 -9.44 1.63 5.73
N LYS A 55 -9.79 1.05 4.58
CA LYS A 55 -11.14 0.50 4.35
C LYS A 55 -11.48 -0.68 5.26
N TYR A 56 -10.53 -1.57 5.55
CA TYR A 56 -10.81 -2.84 6.24
C TYR A 56 -10.41 -2.89 7.70
N CYS A 57 -9.38 -2.15 8.10
CA CYS A 57 -8.93 -2.10 9.50
C CYS A 57 -9.51 -0.89 10.24
N TRP A 58 -9.96 0.14 9.53
CA TRP A 58 -10.62 1.32 10.09
C TRP A 58 -11.96 1.58 9.40
N PRO A 59 -12.96 0.67 9.53
CA PRO A 59 -14.31 1.02 9.15
C PRO A 59 -14.68 2.27 9.97
N ALA A 60 -15.00 3.38 9.30
CA ALA A 60 -15.68 4.47 9.97
C ALA A 60 -16.97 3.87 10.51
N ASP A 61 -17.17 3.89 11.83
CA ASP A 61 -18.46 3.55 12.40
C ASP A 61 -19.48 4.41 11.66
N ASP A 62 -20.48 3.77 11.05
CA ASP A 62 -21.55 4.50 10.38
C ASP A 62 -22.13 5.46 11.43
N ASP A 63 -21.98 6.77 11.22
CA ASP A 63 -22.55 7.84 12.05
C ASP A 63 -24.09 7.88 11.94
N THR A 64 -24.76 6.73 12.06
CA THR A 64 -26.19 6.62 12.34
C THR A 64 -26.52 7.07 13.77
N GLN A 65 -25.55 7.58 14.55
CA GLN A 65 -25.79 8.14 15.90
C GLN A 65 -25.67 9.67 16.01
N ALA A 66 -25.64 10.43 14.89
CA ALA A 66 -25.64 11.90 14.95
C ALA A 66 -27.02 12.55 15.21
N THR A 67 -28.09 11.80 15.51
CA THR A 67 -29.47 12.33 15.65
C THR A 67 -30.14 12.12 17.03
N ALA A 68 -29.38 12.13 18.15
CA ALA A 68 -30.01 12.01 19.48
C ALA A 68 -29.44 12.90 20.61
N GLY A 69 -28.58 13.89 20.32
CA GLY A 69 -27.84 14.62 21.37
C GLY A 69 -27.98 16.14 21.38
N GLY A 70 -29.01 16.72 20.76
CA GLY A 70 -29.16 18.17 20.57
C GLY A 70 -30.51 18.73 21.03
N ALA A 71 -30.96 18.37 22.22
CA ALA A 71 -32.07 19.05 22.90
C ALA A 71 -31.84 18.97 24.42
N ALA A 72 -31.21 20.00 24.98
CA ALA A 72 -31.23 20.33 26.39
C ALA A 72 -31.17 21.85 26.54
#